data_AF-A0A1R0ZJJ7-F1
#
_entry.id   AF-A0A1R0ZJJ7-F1
#
_cell.length_a   1.000
_cell.length_b   1.000
_cell.length_c   1.000
_cell.angle_alpha   90.00
_cell.angle_beta   90.00
_cell.angle_gamma   90.00
#
_symmetry.space_group_name_H-M   'P 1'
#
loop_
_entity.id
_entity.type
_entity.pdbx_description
1 polymer ?
#
loop_
_entity_poly.entity_id
_entity_poly.type
_entity_poly.pdbx_seq_one_letter_code
_entity_poly.pdbx_strand_id
1 'polypeptide(L)'
;MPTASKVIINGKSVSFEAYNIGGNNYFKLRDLAAAVNGSGKQFSVGWDGSKNAISLGSGQAYTPVGGELAVSANPSKKNATPSDSKIYLDGKELQLTAYNIDGNNYFKLRDIAKAFNIGVTWDGKANTVGIDTKIDYKDE
;
A
#
# COMPACT_ATOMS: atom_id res chain seq x y z
N MET A 1 -11.97 -7.63 -6.54
CA MET A 1 -13.10 -6.67 -6.65
C MET A 1 -12.62 -5.31 -6.20
N PRO A 2 -12.99 -4.17 -6.80
CA PRO A 2 -12.71 -2.87 -6.18
C PRO A 2 -13.29 -2.79 -4.77
N THR A 3 -12.59 -2.14 -3.84
CA THR A 3 -13.10 -1.88 -2.50
C THR A 3 -13.79 -0.50 -2.48
N ALA A 4 -14.94 -0.40 -1.81
CA ALA A 4 -15.67 0.87 -1.63
C ALA A 4 -15.39 1.56 -0.28
N SER A 5 -14.43 1.07 0.51
CA SER A 5 -14.13 1.62 1.83
C SER A 5 -13.49 2.99 1.73
N LYS A 6 -13.92 3.92 2.59
CA LYS A 6 -13.27 5.22 2.74
C LYS A 6 -11.92 5.03 3.41
N VAL A 7 -10.89 5.74 2.95
CA VAL A 7 -9.55 5.72 3.57
C VAL A 7 -9.24 7.08 4.18
N ILE A 8 -8.87 7.08 5.46
CA ILE A 8 -8.46 8.26 6.19
C ILE A 8 -7.00 8.10 6.61
N ILE A 9 -6.16 9.03 6.18
CA ILE A 9 -4.71 9.03 6.48
C ILE A 9 -4.41 10.24 7.36
N ASN A 10 -3.93 9.98 8.59
CA ASN A 10 -3.63 11.02 9.57
C ASN A 10 -4.78 12.04 9.74
N GLY A 11 -6.03 11.54 9.74
CA GLY A 11 -7.25 12.36 9.85
C GLY A 11 -7.75 13.01 8.55
N LYS A 12 -7.06 12.84 7.41
CA LYS A 12 -7.48 13.38 6.11
C LYS A 12 -8.03 12.30 5.20
N SER A 13 -9.15 12.55 4.53
CA SER A 13 -9.69 11.62 3.54
C SER A 13 -8.77 11.56 2.31
N VAL A 14 -8.43 10.36 1.87
CA VAL A 14 -7.61 10.12 0.66
C VAL A 14 -8.31 9.09 -0.21
N SER A 15 -8.41 9.38 -1.50
CA SER A 15 -9.01 8.46 -2.47
C SER A 15 -7.96 7.45 -2.93
N PHE A 16 -8.33 6.16 -2.93
CA PHE A 16 -7.51 5.07 -3.43
C PHE A 16 -8.31 4.21 -4.39
N GLU A 17 -7.64 3.71 -5.41
CA GLU A 17 -8.13 2.56 -6.17
C GLU A 17 -7.55 1.28 -5.55
N ALA A 18 -8.27 0.74 -4.57
CA ALA A 18 -7.90 -0.48 -3.85
C ALA A 18 -8.78 -1.66 -4.27
N TYR A 19 -8.27 -2.87 -4.08
CA TYR A 19 -8.95 -4.10 -4.47
C TYR A 19 -9.05 -5.08 -3.30
N ASN A 20 -10.24 -5.65 -3.11
CA ASN A 20 -10.44 -6.82 -2.29
C ASN A 20 -10.00 -8.09 -3.04
N ILE A 21 -9.03 -8.80 -2.47
CA ILE A 21 -8.50 -10.07 -2.95
C ILE A 21 -8.48 -11.02 -1.75
N GLY A 22 -9.20 -12.15 -1.85
CA GLY A 22 -9.27 -13.13 -0.76
C GLY A 22 -9.74 -12.53 0.59
N GLY A 23 -10.69 -11.59 0.57
CA GLY A 23 -11.22 -10.95 1.78
C GLY A 23 -10.35 -9.86 2.38
N ASN A 24 -9.17 -9.57 1.82
CA ASN A 24 -8.25 -8.55 2.32
C ASN A 24 -8.19 -7.35 1.38
N ASN A 25 -7.92 -6.16 1.93
CA ASN A 25 -7.71 -4.95 1.14
C ASN A 25 -6.27 -4.85 0.63
N TYR A 26 -6.13 -4.84 -0.69
CA TYR A 26 -4.86 -4.66 -1.39
C TYR A 26 -4.77 -3.27 -2.01
N PHE A 27 -3.63 -2.61 -1.79
CA PHE A 27 -3.37 -1.26 -2.23
C PHE A 27 -2.14 -1.23 -3.12
N LYS A 28 -2.15 -0.34 -4.13
CA LYS A 28 -0.97 -0.06 -4.93
C LYS A 28 0.13 0.46 -4.01
N LEU A 29 1.30 -0.20 -4.02
CA LEU A 29 2.38 0.10 -3.07
C LEU A 29 2.82 1.56 -3.11
N ARG A 30 2.93 2.11 -4.32
CA ARG A 30 3.34 3.51 -4.55
C ARG A 30 2.31 4.52 -4.05
N ASP A 31 1.02 4.16 -4.03
CA ASP A 31 0.00 5.03 -3.46
C ASP A 31 0.12 5.11 -1.95
N LEU A 32 0.40 3.99 -1.28
CA LEU A 32 0.67 3.99 0.15
C LEU A 32 1.88 4.86 0.48
N ALA A 33 2.99 4.68 -0.25
CA ALA A 33 4.21 5.47 -0.07
C ALA A 33 3.96 6.97 -0.28
N ALA A 34 3.26 7.34 -1.36
CA ALA A 34 2.90 8.72 -1.64
C ALA A 34 2.01 9.33 -0.56
N ALA A 35 1.04 8.56 -0.05
CA ALA A 35 0.06 9.07 0.90
C ALA A 35 0.62 9.29 2.32
N VAL A 36 1.65 8.53 2.71
CA VAL A 36 2.34 8.73 3.99
C VAL A 36 3.63 9.54 3.87
N ASN A 37 3.96 10.03 2.67
CA ASN A 37 5.19 10.78 2.42
C ASN A 37 5.24 12.07 3.27
N GLY A 38 6.39 12.37 3.86
CA GLY A 38 6.57 13.49 4.79
C GLY A 38 6.06 13.24 6.22
N SER A 39 5.53 12.04 6.52
CA SER A 39 5.18 11.64 7.88
C SER A 39 6.36 11.00 8.63
N GLY A 40 6.21 10.79 9.95
CA GLY A 40 7.20 10.09 10.77
C GLY A 40 7.38 8.60 10.42
N LYS A 41 6.45 8.01 9.65
CA LYS A 41 6.51 6.61 9.17
C LYS A 41 6.46 6.54 7.65
N GLN A 42 7.02 7.55 6.99
CA GLN A 42 7.22 7.55 5.54
C GLN A 42 8.18 6.43 5.12
N PHE A 43 8.08 6.03 3.86
CA PHE A 43 8.99 5.08 3.26
C PHE A 43 9.13 5.30 1.76
N SER A 44 10.26 4.90 1.19
CA SER A 44 10.53 4.98 -0.25
C SER A 44 10.26 3.64 -0.94
N VAL A 45 10.03 3.70 -2.26
CA VAL A 45 9.80 2.54 -3.12
C VAL A 45 10.68 2.65 -4.36
N GLY A 46 11.63 1.72 -4.49
CA GLY A 46 12.49 1.53 -5.64
C GLY A 46 12.08 0.31 -6.46
N TRP A 47 12.45 0.31 -7.73
CA TRP A 47 12.28 -0.81 -8.65
C TRP A 47 13.60 -1.10 -9.36
N ASP A 48 14.04 -2.35 -9.32
CA ASP A 48 15.18 -2.87 -10.08
C ASP A 48 14.68 -3.94 -11.05
N GLY A 49 14.42 -3.52 -12.30
CA GLY A 49 13.92 -4.42 -13.34
C GLY A 49 14.93 -5.50 -13.76
N SER A 50 16.23 -5.26 -13.59
CA SER A 50 17.26 -6.26 -13.92
C SER A 50 17.27 -7.43 -12.93
N LYS A 51 16.83 -7.18 -11.70
CA LYS A 51 16.74 -8.19 -10.62
C LYS A 51 15.31 -8.65 -10.33
N ASN A 52 14.32 -8.13 -11.05
CA ASN A 52 12.90 -8.28 -10.73
C ASN A 52 12.65 -8.04 -9.23
N ALA A 53 13.08 -6.87 -8.72
CA ALA A 53 13.10 -6.59 -7.29
C ALA A 53 12.52 -5.23 -6.94
N ILE A 54 11.79 -5.20 -5.83
CA ILE A 54 11.24 -4.01 -5.18
C ILE A 54 12.09 -3.71 -3.95
N SER A 55 12.60 -2.49 -3.86
CA SER A 55 13.34 -2.02 -2.69
C SER A 55 12.47 -1.05 -1.89
N LEU A 56 12.40 -1.27 -0.59
CA LEU A 56 11.68 -0.48 0.38
C LEU A 56 12.68 0.15 1.36
N GLY A 57 12.59 1.47 1.56
CA GLY A 57 13.45 2.19 2.49
C GLY A 57 12.65 2.83 3.62
N SER A 58 12.83 2.35 4.85
CA SER A 58 12.14 2.88 6.03
C SER A 58 12.62 4.29 6.36
N GLY A 59 11.68 5.20 6.68
CA GLY A 59 11.96 6.59 7.03
C GLY A 59 12.45 7.45 5.86
N GLN A 60 12.67 6.86 4.68
CA GLN A 60 13.11 7.57 3.49
C GLN A 60 11.92 8.21 2.78
N ALA A 61 12.11 9.44 2.28
CA ALA A 61 11.07 10.12 1.52
C ALA A 61 10.78 9.38 0.20
N TYR A 62 9.50 9.30 -0.16
CA TYR A 62 9.08 8.79 -1.46
C TYR A 62 9.25 9.87 -2.53
N THR A 63 9.79 9.48 -3.70
CA THR A 63 9.80 10.31 -4.90
C THR A 63 8.72 9.84 -5.86
N PRO A 64 7.68 10.64 -6.13
CA PRO A 64 6.65 10.30 -7.10
C PRO A 64 7.23 10.02 -8.49
N VAL A 65 6.69 9.00 -9.15
CA VAL A 65 7.04 8.60 -10.52
C VAL A 65 5.88 8.80 -11.50
N GLY A 66 4.72 9.26 -11.02
CA GLY A 66 3.53 9.55 -11.81
C GLY A 66 2.45 8.49 -11.65
N GLY A 67 1.20 8.94 -11.63
CA GLY A 67 0.02 8.07 -11.51
C GLY A 67 -0.30 7.61 -10.08
N GLU A 68 0.42 8.08 -9.06
CA GLU A 68 0.06 7.82 -7.67
C GLU A 68 -1.27 8.47 -7.30
N LEU A 69 -2.05 7.75 -6.50
CA LEU A 69 -3.39 8.11 -6.01
C LEU A 69 -4.40 8.41 -7.13
N ALA A 70 -4.07 8.07 -8.38
CA ALA A 70 -5.01 8.12 -9.48
C ALA A 70 -6.11 7.10 -9.25
N VAL A 71 -7.36 7.55 -9.38
CA VAL A 71 -8.55 6.72 -9.29
C VAL A 71 -9.26 6.77 -10.63
N SER A 72 -9.59 5.61 -11.19
CA SER A 72 -10.38 5.54 -12.41
C SER A 72 -11.79 6.09 -12.18
N ALA A 73 -12.35 6.72 -13.20
CA ALA A 73 -13.72 7.25 -13.13
C ALA A 73 -14.75 6.15 -12.85
N ASN A 74 -14.50 4.94 -13.33
CA ASN A 74 -15.34 3.75 -13.14
C ASN A 74 -14.47 2.55 -12.72
N PRO A 75 -14.16 2.40 -11.42
CA PRO A 75 -13.41 1.26 -10.92
C PRO A 75 -14.16 -0.04 -11.22
N SER A 76 -13.46 -1.01 -11.81
CA SER A 76 -14.04 -2.26 -12.29
C SER A 76 -13.25 -3.46 -11.80
N LYS A 77 -13.78 -4.67 -11.96
CA LYS A 77 -13.02 -5.88 -11.64
C LYS A 77 -11.78 -5.94 -12.52
N LYS A 78 -10.63 -6.23 -11.92
CA LYS A 78 -9.35 -6.43 -12.60
C LYS A 78 -8.81 -7.82 -12.32
N ASN A 79 -8.00 -8.32 -13.25
CA ASN A 79 -7.25 -9.54 -13.05
C ASN A 79 -6.04 -9.24 -12.16
N ALA A 80 -5.96 -9.93 -11.03
CA ALA A 80 -4.80 -9.90 -10.16
C ALA A 80 -3.95 -11.13 -10.44
N THR A 81 -2.71 -10.91 -10.88
CA THR A 81 -1.74 -11.98 -11.15
C THR A 81 -0.70 -12.00 -10.03
N PRO A 82 -0.37 -13.15 -9.43
CA PRO A 82 0.71 -13.20 -8.45
C PRO A 82 1.99 -12.62 -9.04
N SER A 83 2.65 -11.74 -8.28
CA SER A 83 3.96 -11.20 -8.65
C SER A 83 5.06 -12.11 -8.09
N ASP A 84 6.10 -12.33 -8.89
CA ASP A 84 7.31 -13.07 -8.52
C ASP A 84 8.47 -12.14 -8.11
N SER A 85 8.21 -10.83 -8.04
CA SER A 85 9.22 -9.85 -7.65
C SER A 85 9.71 -10.07 -6.23
N LYS A 86 11.04 -10.06 -6.05
CA LYS A 86 11.64 -10.06 -4.71
C LYS A 86 11.39 -8.73 -4.01
N ILE A 87 11.19 -8.75 -2.71
CA ILE A 87 10.99 -7.52 -1.92
C ILE A 87 12.09 -7.43 -0.87
N TYR A 88 12.72 -6.27 -0.79
CA TYR A 88 13.77 -5.96 0.16
C TYR A 88 13.37 -4.77 1.01
N LEU A 89 13.32 -4.92 2.33
CA LEU A 89 13.16 -3.84 3.28
C LEU A 89 14.50 -3.51 3.92
N ASP A 90 14.99 -2.29 3.70
CA ASP A 90 16.29 -1.82 4.22
C ASP A 90 17.44 -2.80 3.89
N GLY A 91 17.41 -3.33 2.67
CA GLY A 91 18.40 -4.29 2.15
C GLY A 91 18.21 -5.74 2.60
N LYS A 92 17.25 -6.04 3.48
CA LYS A 92 16.92 -7.40 3.92
C LYS A 92 15.71 -7.94 3.16
N GLU A 93 15.79 -9.17 2.69
CA GLU A 93 14.67 -9.79 2.00
C GLU A 93 13.46 -9.94 2.94
N LEU A 94 12.29 -9.53 2.45
CA LEU A 94 11.02 -9.58 3.17
C LEU A 94 10.01 -10.34 2.33
N GLN A 95 9.43 -11.39 2.89
CA GLN A 95 8.43 -12.20 2.21
C GLN A 95 7.04 -11.56 2.34
N LEU A 96 6.54 -10.94 1.27
CA LEU A 96 5.17 -10.43 1.18
C LEU A 96 4.49 -11.00 -0.06
N THR A 97 3.17 -11.21 0.04
CA THR A 97 2.36 -11.53 -1.14
C THR A 97 2.05 -10.25 -1.92
N ALA A 98 2.44 -10.23 -3.19
CA ALA A 98 2.16 -9.14 -4.12
C ALA A 98 1.32 -9.66 -5.30
N TYR A 99 0.43 -8.80 -5.80
CA TYR A 99 -0.29 -9.03 -7.04
C TYR A 99 0.00 -7.91 -8.03
N ASN A 100 0.28 -8.26 -9.28
CA ASN A 100 0.30 -7.30 -10.39
C ASN A 100 -1.13 -7.09 -10.90
N ILE A 101 -1.54 -5.83 -10.95
CA ILE A 101 -2.79 -5.36 -11.57
C ILE A 101 -2.42 -4.16 -12.44
N ASP A 102 -2.71 -4.26 -13.75
CA ASP A 102 -2.44 -3.22 -14.75
C ASP A 102 -1.02 -2.63 -14.64
N GLY A 103 -0.01 -3.50 -14.48
CA GLY A 103 1.41 -3.10 -14.42
C GLY A 103 1.87 -2.55 -13.06
N ASN A 104 1.01 -2.53 -12.05
CA ASN A 104 1.32 -2.02 -10.71
C ASN A 104 1.31 -3.15 -9.67
N ASN A 105 2.20 -3.08 -8.69
CA ASN A 105 2.24 -4.04 -7.58
C ASN A 105 1.32 -3.61 -6.43
N TYR A 106 0.41 -4.52 -6.08
CA TYR A 106 -0.58 -4.37 -5.01
C TYR A 106 -0.26 -5.30 -3.84
N PHE A 107 -0.33 -4.76 -2.63
CA PHE A 107 0.00 -5.46 -1.40
C PHE A 107 -1.13 -5.34 -0.38
N LYS A 108 -1.28 -6.38 0.44
CA LYS A 108 -2.22 -6.35 1.57
C LYS A 108 -1.83 -5.22 2.51
N LEU A 109 -2.78 -4.32 2.81
CA LEU A 109 -2.53 -3.12 3.61
C LEU A 109 -1.85 -3.44 4.94
N ARG A 110 -2.38 -4.44 5.67
CA ARG A 110 -1.87 -4.79 7.00
C ARG A 110 -0.45 -5.33 6.96
N ASP A 111 -0.04 -5.98 5.88
CA ASP A 111 1.32 -6.52 5.78
C ASP A 111 2.33 -5.38 5.59
N ILE A 112 2.00 -4.38 4.75
CA ILE A 112 2.80 -3.16 4.59
C ILE A 112 2.80 -2.34 5.87
N ALA A 113 1.64 -2.17 6.50
CA ALA A 113 1.52 -1.44 7.74
C ALA A 113 2.36 -2.06 8.87
N LYS A 114 2.37 -3.40 8.98
CA LYS A 114 3.23 -4.13 9.91
C LYS A 114 4.71 -3.90 9.60
N ALA A 115 5.11 -3.96 8.33
CA ALA A 115 6.50 -3.76 7.91
C ALA A 115 7.06 -2.38 8.28
N PHE A 116 6.23 -1.33 8.21
CA PHE A 116 6.62 0.05 8.56
C PHE A 116 6.10 0.52 9.92
N ASN A 117 5.56 -0.39 10.73
CA ASN A 117 4.95 -0.11 12.03
C ASN A 117 3.86 1.00 11.96
N ILE A 118 3.07 1.08 10.89
CA ILE A 118 2.02 2.08 10.71
C ILE A 118 0.72 1.59 11.35
N GLY A 119 0.07 2.44 12.15
CA GLY A 119 -1.23 2.12 12.74
C GLY A 119 -2.31 1.96 11.67
N VAL A 120 -3.10 0.88 11.78
CA VAL A 120 -4.29 0.65 10.95
C VAL A 120 -5.49 0.45 11.86
N THR A 121 -6.60 1.12 11.55
CA THR A 121 -7.88 0.96 12.25
C THR A 121 -9.00 0.63 11.26
N TRP A 122 -10.04 -0.04 11.77
CA TRP A 122 -11.22 -0.36 11.00
C TRP A 122 -12.48 0.10 11.72
N ASP A 123 -13.30 0.91 11.03
CA ASP A 123 -14.67 1.21 11.44
C ASP A 123 -15.63 0.52 10.46
N GLY A 124 -16.21 -0.59 10.92
CA GLY A 124 -17.17 -1.37 10.14
C GLY A 124 -18.52 -0.68 9.94
N LYS A 125 -18.93 0.25 10.82
CA LYS A 125 -20.19 1.00 10.67
C LYS A 125 -20.06 2.07 9.60
N ALA A 126 -18.92 2.76 9.58
CA ALA A 126 -18.61 3.79 8.59
C ALA A 126 -17.93 3.24 7.33
N ASN A 127 -17.68 1.93 7.23
CA ASN A 127 -16.91 1.29 6.15
C ASN A 127 -15.59 2.05 5.88
N THR A 128 -14.85 2.34 6.95
CA THR A 128 -13.68 3.23 6.90
C THR A 128 -12.43 2.54 7.40
N VAL A 129 -11.37 2.62 6.61
CA VAL A 129 -10.00 2.24 6.97
C VAL A 129 -9.27 3.50 7.44
N GLY A 130 -8.76 3.46 8.67
CA GLY A 130 -7.83 4.48 9.17
C GLY A 130 -6.39 4.03 9.00
N ILE A 131 -5.53 4.93 8.55
CA ILE A 131 -4.07 4.78 8.53
C ILE A 131 -3.50 5.96 9.33
N ASP A 132 -2.77 5.65 10.40
CA ASP A 132 -2.19 6.66 11.28
C ASP A 132 -0.72 6.40 11.52
N THR A 133 0.10 7.34 11.03
CA THR A 133 1.55 7.30 11.11
C THR A 133 2.09 7.76 12.47
N LYS A 134 1.22 8.24 13.38
CA LYS A 134 1.57 8.67 14.73
C LYS A 134 1.42 7.58 15.78
N ILE A 135 0.78 6.46 15.44
CA ILE A 135 0.59 5.32 16.33
C ILE A 135 1.21 4.06 15.71
N ASP A 136 1.55 3.11 16.56
CA ASP A 136 2.15 1.84 16.16
C ASP A 136 1.12 0.87 15.58
N TYR A 137 1.61 0.01 14.69
CA TYR A 137 0.82 -1.12 14.21
C TYR A 137 0.52 -2.04 15.41
N LYS A 138 -0.72 -2.53 15.46
CA LYS A 138 -1.15 -3.53 16.44
C LYS A 138 -1.77 -4.69 15.67
N ASP A 139 -1.32 -5.90 15.99
CA ASP A 139 -2.04 -7.10 15.56
C ASP A 139 -3.43 -7.08 16.22
N GLU A 140 -4.47 -7.30 15.42
CA GLU A 140 -5.87 -7.44 15.87
C GLU A 140 -6.20 -8.91 16.12
#